data_AF-A0A7C5UPV8-F1
#
_entry.id   AF-A0A7C5UPV8-F1
#
_cell.length_a   1.000
_cell.length_b   1.000
_cell.length_c   1.000
_cell.angle_alpha   90.00
_cell.angle_beta   90.00
_cell.angle_gamma   90.00
#
_symmetry.space_group_name_H-M   'P 1'
#
loop_
_entity.id
_entity.type
_entity.pdbx_description
1 polymer ?
#
loop_
_entity_poly.entity_id
_entity_poly.type
_entity_poly.pdbx_seq_one_letter_code
_entity_poly.pdbx_strand_id
1 'polypeptide(L)'
;MFPLTHAYAIGRLVPAAGPLHLLGALFPDAVLTSGLSWERTHRSGAALYAFLSERYPAGRPFAVGVISHGTAPPGLDYYGDQKYASFERGYAFEEARPYAARAAEICRLPEEMGWWKAHNFVEMALEWLLARRDPHLGKRVREALEHPAGLEELAPHLEAFFGPGKVAPGESLSAMLPFLALEPVTPETLAERYQRQVRLKHGVEAIHTAEAAALIEEIAAAIQPRCWAFLEDALGDIREMLHREGWVV
;
A
#
# COMPACT_ATOMS: atom_id res chain seq x y z
N MET A 1 -3.22 -2.03 -2.09
CA MET A 1 -3.83 -0.68 -2.07
C MET A 1 -4.27 -0.33 -0.67
N PHE A 2 -3.26 0.00 0.13
CA PHE A 2 -3.35 0.44 1.53
C PHE A 2 -2.70 1.81 1.67
N PRO A 3 -3.20 2.79 0.90
CA PRO A 3 -2.50 4.06 0.77
C PRO A 3 -2.34 4.74 2.13
N LEU A 4 -3.34 4.66 3.02
CA LEU A 4 -3.24 5.29 4.33
C LEU A 4 -2.29 4.52 5.24
N THR A 5 -2.30 3.20 5.21
CA THR A 5 -1.42 2.36 6.04
C THR A 5 0.04 2.59 5.67
N HIS A 6 0.37 2.68 4.37
CA HIS A 6 1.73 3.03 3.93
C HIS A 6 2.11 4.47 4.27
N ALA A 7 1.18 5.42 4.11
CA ALA A 7 1.41 6.81 4.51
C ALA A 7 1.64 6.96 6.02
N TYR A 8 0.91 6.18 6.83
CA TYR A 8 1.09 6.10 8.27
C TYR A 8 2.45 5.51 8.61
N ALA A 9 2.80 4.38 7.98
CA ALA A 9 4.06 3.68 8.19
C ALA A 9 5.25 4.61 7.94
N ILE A 10 5.32 5.25 6.77
CA ILE A 10 6.47 6.09 6.42
C ILE A 10 6.61 7.30 7.38
N GLY A 11 5.50 7.88 7.84
CA GLY A 11 5.51 8.96 8.84
C GLY A 11 5.96 8.52 10.24
N ARG A 12 5.92 7.22 10.55
CA ARG A 12 6.41 6.63 11.81
C ARG A 12 7.83 6.07 11.70
N LEU A 13 8.30 5.80 10.49
CA LEU A 13 9.63 5.26 10.20
C LEU A 13 10.66 6.36 10.01
N VAL A 14 10.29 7.46 9.35
CA VAL A 14 11.20 8.56 9.03
C VAL A 14 10.80 9.82 9.78
N PRO A 15 11.62 10.34 10.72
CA PRO A 15 11.40 11.63 11.33
C PRO A 15 11.30 12.73 10.26
N ALA A 16 10.25 13.56 10.33
CA ALA A 16 9.99 14.61 9.34
C ALA A 16 9.96 14.12 7.87
N ALA A 17 9.33 12.96 7.64
CA ALA A 17 9.12 12.42 6.29
C ALA A 17 8.55 13.47 5.32
N GLY A 18 9.35 13.86 4.33
CA GLY A 18 8.93 14.77 3.25
C GLY A 18 8.11 14.13 2.13
N PRO A 19 7.63 14.92 1.14
CA PRO A 19 6.73 14.46 0.07
C PRO A 19 7.24 13.25 -0.72
N LEU A 20 8.53 13.21 -1.06
CA LEU A 20 9.10 12.08 -1.81
C LEU A 20 9.03 10.76 -1.04
N HIS A 21 9.18 10.77 0.29
CA HIS A 21 9.00 9.56 1.10
C HIS A 21 7.58 9.00 0.97
N LEU A 22 6.59 9.90 1.06
CA LEU A 22 5.18 9.52 0.93
C LEU A 22 4.86 9.01 -0.48
N LEU A 23 5.30 9.73 -1.53
CA LEU A 23 5.11 9.29 -2.91
C LEU A 23 5.77 7.93 -3.18
N GLY A 24 6.97 7.72 -2.64
CA GLY A 24 7.67 6.43 -2.72
C GLY A 24 6.92 5.31 -2.01
N ALA A 25 6.30 5.59 -0.86
CA ALA A 25 5.50 4.62 -0.11
C ALA A 25 4.16 4.28 -0.79
N LEU A 26 3.67 5.13 -1.70
CA LEU A 26 2.45 4.91 -2.48
C LEU A 26 2.74 4.30 -3.86
N PHE A 27 3.94 4.54 -4.40
CA PHE A 27 4.30 4.15 -5.77
C PHE A 27 4.11 2.67 -6.09
N PRO A 28 4.42 1.70 -5.22
CA PRO A 28 4.33 0.31 -5.65
C PRO A 28 2.91 -0.15 -5.96
N ASP A 29 1.92 0.42 -5.28
CA ASP A 29 0.49 0.23 -5.54
C ASP A 29 0.02 0.91 -6.85
N ALA A 30 0.79 1.87 -7.39
CA ALA A 30 0.57 2.43 -8.73
C ALA A 30 0.81 1.40 -9.85
N VAL A 31 1.20 0.16 -9.54
CA VAL A 31 1.18 -0.98 -10.46
C VAL A 31 -0.18 -1.14 -11.16
N LEU A 32 -1.26 -0.70 -10.51
CA LEU A 32 -2.60 -0.66 -11.09
C LEU A 32 -2.70 0.15 -12.39
N THR A 33 -1.85 1.16 -12.55
CA THR A 33 -1.97 2.19 -13.60
C THR A 33 -0.67 2.41 -14.39
N SER A 34 0.48 1.94 -13.87
CA SER A 34 1.80 2.24 -14.42
C SER A 34 2.31 1.29 -15.51
N GLY A 35 1.64 0.16 -15.76
CA GLY A 35 2.10 -0.86 -16.71
C GLY A 35 3.34 -1.65 -16.26
N LEU A 36 3.87 -1.37 -15.06
CA LEU A 36 4.85 -2.22 -14.40
C LEU A 36 4.17 -3.47 -13.82
N SER A 37 4.95 -4.54 -13.65
CA SER A 37 4.52 -5.72 -12.89
C SER A 37 4.68 -5.50 -11.39
N TRP A 38 3.84 -6.15 -10.57
CA TRP A 38 3.93 -6.12 -9.11
C TRP A 38 5.35 -6.43 -8.59
N GLU A 39 6.00 -7.44 -9.15
CA GLU A 39 7.35 -7.85 -8.76
C GLU A 39 8.36 -6.70 -8.89
N ARG A 40 8.29 -5.96 -10.00
CA ARG A 40 9.19 -4.84 -10.28
C ARG A 40 8.95 -3.66 -9.35
N THR A 41 7.72 -3.40 -8.93
CA THR A 41 7.44 -2.28 -8.04
C THR A 41 7.70 -2.61 -6.57
N HIS A 42 7.42 -3.85 -6.13
CA HIS A 42 7.49 -4.24 -4.73
C HIS A 42 8.86 -4.82 -4.30
N ARG A 43 9.74 -5.20 -5.23
CA ARG A 43 11.05 -5.80 -4.92
C ARG A 43 12.25 -4.96 -5.35
N SER A 44 12.02 -3.74 -5.84
CA SER A 44 13.09 -2.89 -6.39
C SER A 44 13.66 -1.87 -5.42
N GLY A 45 13.12 -1.74 -4.21
CA GLY A 45 13.45 -0.66 -3.28
C GLY A 45 14.95 -0.47 -3.03
N ALA A 46 15.67 -1.53 -2.66
CA ALA A 46 17.11 -1.45 -2.39
C ALA A 46 17.94 -1.12 -3.65
N ALA A 47 17.59 -1.72 -4.79
CA ALA A 47 18.26 -1.45 -6.06
C ALA A 47 18.01 -0.01 -6.54
N LEU A 48 16.78 0.49 -6.36
CA LEU A 48 16.41 1.87 -6.66
C LEU A 48 17.16 2.84 -5.74
N TYR A 49 17.29 2.53 -4.45
CA TYR A 49 18.07 3.33 -3.51
C TYR A 49 19.54 3.44 -3.94
N ALA A 50 20.18 2.32 -4.30
CA ALA A 50 21.56 2.32 -4.76
C ALA A 50 21.72 3.17 -6.04
N PHE A 51 20.84 2.98 -7.01
CA PHE A 51 20.83 3.75 -8.26
C PHE A 51 20.67 5.25 -8.04
N LEU A 52 19.68 5.67 -7.25
CA LEU A 52 19.44 7.08 -6.94
C LEU A 52 20.58 7.65 -6.09
N SER A 53 21.17 6.86 -5.21
CA SER A 53 22.31 7.31 -4.40
C SER A 53 23.52 7.71 -5.21
N GLU A 54 23.71 7.10 -6.38
CA GLU A 54 24.80 7.41 -7.30
C GLU A 54 24.44 8.54 -8.27
N ARG A 55 23.22 8.54 -8.81
CA ARG A 55 22.83 9.45 -9.91
C ARG A 55 22.07 10.69 -9.48
N TYR A 56 21.25 10.58 -8.45
CA TYR A 56 20.39 11.66 -7.97
C TYR A 56 20.09 11.50 -6.48
N PRO A 57 21.04 11.85 -5.58
CA PRO A 57 20.91 11.60 -4.15
C PRO A 57 19.67 12.23 -3.50
N ALA A 58 19.14 13.32 -4.07
CA ALA A 58 17.89 13.94 -3.62
C ALA A 58 16.65 13.04 -3.83
N GLY A 59 16.75 11.99 -4.65
CA GLY A 59 15.73 10.96 -4.84
C GLY A 59 15.75 9.84 -3.78
N ARG A 60 16.76 9.76 -2.91
CA ARG A 60 16.85 8.73 -1.85
C ARG A 60 15.58 8.64 -0.99
N PRO A 61 14.95 9.74 -0.56
CA PRO A 61 13.65 9.72 0.13
C PRO A 61 12.59 8.85 -0.54
N PHE A 62 12.47 8.93 -1.87
CA PHE A 62 11.51 8.13 -2.62
C PHE A 62 11.83 6.64 -2.54
N ALA A 63 13.09 6.27 -2.70
CA ALA A 63 13.49 4.87 -2.58
C ALA A 63 13.26 4.32 -1.16
N VAL A 64 13.48 5.13 -0.11
CA VAL A 64 13.14 4.76 1.28
C VAL A 64 11.62 4.52 1.42
N GLY A 65 10.79 5.37 0.79
CA GLY A 65 9.36 5.13 0.70
C GLY A 65 9.03 3.77 0.06
N VAL A 66 9.62 3.46 -1.10
CA VAL A 66 9.43 2.18 -1.79
C VAL A 66 9.89 0.99 -0.93
N ILE A 67 11.01 1.12 -0.23
CA ILE A 67 11.53 0.12 0.70
C ILE A 67 10.55 -0.13 1.84
N SER A 68 9.98 0.94 2.42
CA SER A 68 9.02 0.81 3.53
C SER A 68 7.72 0.11 3.13
N HIS A 69 7.37 0.14 1.85
CA HIS A 69 6.20 -0.52 1.29
C HIS A 69 6.47 -1.99 0.95
N GLY A 70 7.54 -2.25 0.20
CA GLY A 70 7.73 -3.48 -0.57
C GLY A 70 7.97 -4.78 0.21
N THR A 71 8.38 -5.81 -0.52
CA THR A 71 8.59 -7.17 0.00
C THR A 71 10.03 -7.66 -0.05
N ALA A 72 10.88 -6.98 -0.81
CA ALA A 72 12.32 -7.20 -0.82
C ALA A 72 13.03 -5.86 -1.00
N PRO A 73 13.64 -5.30 0.06
CA PRO A 73 13.75 -5.84 1.42
C PRO A 73 12.41 -5.87 2.19
N PRO A 74 12.32 -6.50 3.39
CA PRO A 74 11.09 -6.62 4.17
C PRO A 74 10.45 -5.28 4.60
N GLY A 75 9.58 -4.73 3.77
CA GLY A 75 8.70 -3.59 4.08
C GLY A 75 7.34 -4.04 4.61
N LEU A 76 6.36 -3.14 4.63
CA LEU A 76 5.06 -3.41 5.23
C LEU A 76 4.32 -4.57 4.53
N ASP A 77 4.37 -4.67 3.20
CA ASP A 77 3.76 -5.77 2.46
C ASP A 77 4.46 -7.11 2.72
N TYR A 78 5.73 -7.12 3.11
CA TYR A 78 6.35 -8.37 3.54
C TYR A 78 5.63 -8.92 4.77
N TYR A 79 5.41 -8.08 5.78
CA TYR A 79 4.75 -8.47 7.02
C TYR A 79 3.23 -8.63 6.86
N GLY A 80 2.61 -7.85 5.99
CA GLY A 80 1.19 -7.96 5.64
C GLY A 80 0.89 -9.22 4.83
N ASP A 81 1.71 -9.54 3.83
CA ASP A 81 1.39 -10.57 2.84
C ASP A 81 2.18 -11.86 2.98
N GLN A 82 3.49 -11.76 3.21
CA GLN A 82 4.41 -12.89 3.04
C GLN A 82 4.69 -13.63 4.34
N LYS A 83 5.10 -12.93 5.40
CA LYS A 83 5.50 -13.56 6.65
C LYS A 83 5.38 -12.63 7.85
N TYR A 84 4.66 -13.08 8.88
CA TYR A 84 4.61 -12.40 10.18
C TYR A 84 4.62 -13.40 11.33
N ALA A 85 5.46 -13.19 12.34
CA ALA A 85 5.55 -14.07 13.51
C ALA A 85 5.63 -15.57 13.15
N SER A 86 4.88 -16.42 13.85
CA SER A 86 4.78 -17.86 13.60
C SER A 86 3.76 -18.24 12.52
N PHE A 87 3.13 -17.27 11.86
CA PHE A 87 2.10 -17.52 10.85
C PHE A 87 2.62 -18.19 9.59
N GLU A 88 1.75 -18.87 8.87
CA GLU A 88 2.08 -19.45 7.56
C GLU A 88 2.41 -18.33 6.55
N ARG A 89 1.59 -17.28 6.53
CA ARG A 89 1.76 -16.08 5.70
C ARG A 89 1.90 -14.80 6.52
N GLY A 90 1.77 -13.65 5.87
CA GLY A 90 1.69 -12.35 6.53
C GLY A 90 0.37 -12.15 7.30
N TYR A 91 0.36 -11.12 8.13
CA TYR A 91 -0.73 -10.79 9.04
C TYR A 91 -2.08 -10.66 8.29
N ALA A 92 -2.12 -9.92 7.19
CA ALA A 92 -3.37 -9.67 6.46
C ALA A 92 -3.97 -10.95 5.87
N PHE A 93 -3.12 -11.87 5.39
CA PHE A 93 -3.61 -13.18 4.93
C PHE A 93 -4.14 -14.03 6.07
N GLU A 94 -3.44 -14.14 7.20
CA GLU A 94 -3.94 -15.00 8.27
C GLU A 94 -5.25 -14.50 8.87
N GLU A 95 -5.35 -13.20 9.11
CA GLU A 95 -6.59 -12.58 9.59
C GLU A 95 -7.75 -12.71 8.58
N ALA A 96 -7.43 -12.80 7.30
CA ALA A 96 -8.39 -12.96 6.22
C ALA A 96 -8.91 -14.40 6.07
N ARG A 97 -8.19 -15.40 6.60
CA ARG A 97 -8.47 -16.82 6.35
C ARG A 97 -9.93 -17.22 6.65
N PRO A 98 -10.58 -16.79 7.76
CA PRO A 98 -11.97 -17.13 8.03
C PRO A 98 -12.98 -16.54 7.05
N TYR A 99 -12.59 -15.50 6.30
CA TYR A 99 -13.46 -14.72 5.42
C TYR A 99 -13.29 -15.05 3.94
N ALA A 100 -12.39 -15.98 3.59
CA ALA A 100 -11.99 -16.26 2.20
C ALA A 100 -13.16 -16.61 1.28
N ALA A 101 -14.00 -17.58 1.65
CA ALA A 101 -15.15 -17.99 0.84
C ALA A 101 -16.16 -16.85 0.64
N ARG A 102 -16.48 -16.11 1.72
CA ARG A 102 -17.39 -14.97 1.67
C ARG A 102 -16.83 -13.82 0.82
N ALA A 103 -15.53 -13.56 0.89
CA ALA A 103 -14.88 -12.55 0.07
C ALA A 103 -14.92 -12.91 -1.43
N ALA A 104 -14.74 -14.19 -1.78
CA ALA A 104 -14.91 -14.66 -3.17
C ALA A 104 -16.35 -14.42 -3.66
N GLU A 105 -17.34 -14.82 -2.87
CA GLU A 105 -18.76 -14.62 -3.17
C GLU A 105 -19.12 -13.14 -3.35
N ILE A 106 -18.76 -12.29 -2.39
CA ILE A 106 -18.99 -10.84 -2.46
C ILE A 106 -18.38 -10.24 -3.73
N CYS A 107 -17.16 -10.69 -4.09
CA CYS A 107 -16.47 -10.21 -5.28
C CYS A 107 -16.95 -10.87 -6.58
N ARG A 108 -17.81 -11.88 -6.53
CA ARG A 108 -18.24 -12.72 -7.66
C ARG A 108 -17.06 -13.34 -8.40
N LEU A 109 -16.10 -13.85 -7.62
CA LEU A 109 -14.88 -14.48 -8.11
C LEU A 109 -14.83 -15.96 -7.71
N PRO A 110 -14.01 -16.77 -8.39
CA PRO A 110 -13.75 -18.15 -8.00
C PRO A 110 -13.23 -18.28 -6.56
N GLU A 111 -13.55 -19.39 -5.90
CA GLU A 111 -13.22 -19.64 -4.49
C GLU A 111 -11.70 -19.61 -4.23
N GLU A 112 -10.89 -20.07 -5.19
CA GLU A 112 -9.42 -20.04 -5.11
C GLU A 112 -8.85 -18.62 -4.99
N MET A 113 -9.61 -17.60 -5.42
CA MET A 113 -9.24 -16.20 -5.24
C MET A 113 -9.65 -15.66 -3.87
N GLY A 114 -10.49 -16.38 -3.13
CA GLY A 114 -11.13 -15.92 -1.90
C GLY A 114 -10.14 -15.44 -0.85
N TRP A 115 -9.05 -16.17 -0.63
CA TRP A 115 -8.05 -15.76 0.36
C TRP A 115 -7.34 -14.46 -0.05
N TRP A 116 -7.01 -14.32 -1.34
CA TRP A 116 -6.50 -13.08 -1.91
C TRP A 116 -7.57 -11.96 -1.94
N LYS A 117 -8.86 -12.25 -1.96
CA LYS A 117 -9.86 -11.18 -1.86
C LYS A 117 -10.05 -10.75 -0.41
N ALA A 118 -10.02 -11.71 0.51
CA ALA A 118 -10.18 -11.47 1.94
C ALA A 118 -9.01 -10.68 2.54
N HIS A 119 -7.75 -10.87 2.11
CA HIS A 119 -6.66 -9.99 2.61
C HIS A 119 -6.99 -8.52 2.31
N ASN A 120 -7.40 -8.18 1.08
CA ASN A 120 -7.81 -6.81 0.75
C ASN A 120 -8.92 -6.25 1.66
N PHE A 121 -9.81 -7.09 2.18
CA PHE A 121 -10.80 -6.67 3.17
C PHE A 121 -10.21 -6.38 4.56
N VAL A 122 -9.30 -7.21 5.08
CA VAL A 122 -8.56 -6.94 6.34
C VAL A 122 -7.82 -5.62 6.28
N GLU A 123 -7.31 -5.36 5.13
CA GLU A 123 -6.36 -4.33 4.84
C GLU A 123 -7.17 -3.01 4.67
N MET A 124 -8.36 -3.06 4.04
CA MET A 124 -9.33 -1.95 4.04
C MET A 124 -9.92 -1.67 5.43
N ALA A 125 -10.12 -2.72 6.23
CA ALA A 125 -10.52 -2.55 7.63
C ALA A 125 -9.45 -1.79 8.42
N LEU A 126 -8.16 -2.06 8.17
CA LEU A 126 -7.06 -1.32 8.76
C LEU A 126 -7.02 0.15 8.30
N GLU A 127 -7.24 0.43 7.01
CA GLU A 127 -7.37 1.81 6.49
C GLU A 127 -8.45 2.59 7.23
N TRP A 128 -9.63 1.98 7.44
CA TRP A 128 -10.73 2.62 8.15
C TRP A 128 -10.39 2.90 9.62
N LEU A 129 -9.79 1.93 10.31
CA LEU A 129 -9.34 2.10 11.70
C LEU A 129 -8.27 3.20 11.81
N LEU A 130 -7.33 3.27 10.87
CA LEU A 130 -6.30 4.31 10.82
C LEU A 130 -6.90 5.69 10.54
N ALA A 131 -7.82 5.82 9.59
CA ALA A 131 -8.49 7.08 9.31
C ALA A 131 -9.28 7.62 10.51
N ARG A 132 -9.84 6.73 11.35
CA ARG A 132 -10.48 7.13 12.62
C ARG A 132 -9.48 7.57 13.69
N ARG A 133 -8.28 6.99 13.69
CA ARG A 133 -7.20 7.32 14.64
C ARG A 133 -6.47 8.60 14.25
N ASP A 134 -6.27 8.82 12.95
CA ASP A 134 -5.67 10.01 12.35
C ASP A 134 -6.54 10.51 11.18
N PRO A 135 -7.51 11.39 11.46
CA PRO A 135 -8.42 11.93 10.45
C PRO A 135 -7.74 12.75 9.34
N HIS A 136 -6.47 13.15 9.51
CA HIS A 136 -5.75 13.95 8.51
C HIS A 136 -4.98 13.09 7.50
N LEU A 137 -4.86 11.77 7.74
CA LEU A 137 -4.07 10.86 6.92
C LEU A 137 -4.55 10.83 5.46
N GLY A 138 -5.87 10.75 5.24
CA GLY A 138 -6.46 10.78 3.90
C GLY A 138 -6.17 12.07 3.14
N LYS A 139 -6.28 13.21 3.82
CA LYS A 139 -5.95 14.51 3.25
C LYS A 139 -4.48 14.61 2.84
N ARG A 140 -3.56 14.11 3.67
CA ARG A 140 -2.12 14.09 3.35
C ARG A 140 -1.80 13.26 2.11
N VAL A 141 -2.42 12.09 1.98
CA VAL A 141 -2.26 11.24 0.80
C VAL A 141 -2.83 11.93 -0.44
N ARG A 142 -4.01 12.53 -0.34
CA ARG A 142 -4.62 13.30 -1.44
C ARG A 142 -3.70 14.43 -1.90
N GLU A 143 -3.23 15.26 -0.97
CA GLU A 143 -2.34 16.39 -1.25
C GLU A 143 -1.06 15.93 -1.95
N ALA A 144 -0.46 14.82 -1.53
CA ALA A 144 0.73 14.28 -2.18
C ALA A 144 0.45 13.83 -3.62
N LEU A 145 -0.68 13.16 -3.88
CA LEU A 145 -1.02 12.66 -5.22
C LEU A 145 -1.49 13.75 -6.19
N GLU A 146 -2.16 14.80 -5.68
CA GLU A 146 -2.61 15.96 -6.46
C GLU A 146 -1.47 16.98 -6.70
N HIS A 147 -0.53 17.07 -5.75
CA HIS A 147 0.61 17.98 -5.81
C HIS A 147 1.93 17.25 -5.50
N PRO A 148 2.41 16.38 -6.42
CA PRO A 148 3.55 15.49 -6.17
C PRO A 148 4.90 16.24 -6.20
N ALA A 149 5.18 16.99 -5.14
CA ALA A 149 6.38 17.82 -5.02
C ALA A 149 7.68 16.99 -5.18
N GLY A 150 8.58 17.47 -6.03
CA GLY A 150 9.86 16.82 -6.34
C GLY A 150 9.76 15.66 -7.35
N LEU A 151 8.56 15.26 -7.77
CA LEU A 151 8.40 14.14 -8.71
C LEU A 151 8.82 14.50 -10.13
N GLU A 152 8.66 15.76 -10.56
CA GLU A 152 9.08 16.24 -11.88
C GLU A 152 10.59 16.03 -12.09
N GLU A 153 11.41 16.42 -11.10
CA GLU A 153 12.86 16.23 -11.14
C GLU A 153 13.25 14.75 -11.03
N LEU A 154 12.47 13.95 -10.30
CA LEU A 154 12.74 12.52 -10.09
C LEU A 154 12.35 11.64 -11.28
N ALA A 155 11.31 12.02 -12.04
CA ALA A 155 10.74 11.25 -13.14
C ALA A 155 11.75 10.71 -14.16
N PRO A 156 12.70 11.50 -14.72
CA PRO A 156 13.67 10.97 -15.69
C PRO A 156 14.60 9.90 -15.09
N HIS A 157 14.87 9.96 -13.78
CA HIS A 157 15.66 8.95 -13.09
C HIS A 157 14.89 7.65 -12.89
N LEU A 158 13.59 7.73 -12.58
CA LEU A 158 12.72 6.56 -12.47
C LEU A 158 12.55 5.89 -13.85
N GLU A 159 12.38 6.67 -14.92
CA GLU A 159 12.34 6.14 -16.28
C GLU A 159 13.66 5.45 -16.66
N ALA A 160 14.81 6.06 -16.35
CA ALA A 160 16.11 5.44 -16.59
C ALA A 160 16.31 4.13 -15.80
N PHE A 161 15.74 4.01 -14.60
CA PHE A 161 15.82 2.80 -13.78
C PHE A 161 14.87 1.69 -14.25
N PHE A 162 13.61 2.04 -14.51
CA PHE A 162 12.57 1.07 -14.88
C PHE A 162 12.48 0.80 -16.40
N GLY A 163 13.19 1.58 -17.21
CA GLY A 163 13.23 1.48 -18.66
C GLY A 163 12.40 2.58 -19.35
N PRO A 164 12.85 3.06 -20.52
CA PRO A 164 12.17 4.10 -21.28
C PRO A 164 10.70 3.76 -21.56
N GLY A 165 9.81 4.74 -21.35
CA GLY A 165 8.37 4.60 -21.56
C GLY A 165 7.68 3.56 -20.66
N LYS A 166 8.38 3.01 -19.66
CA LYS A 166 7.79 2.02 -18.73
C LYS A 166 7.11 2.65 -17.53
N VAL A 167 7.42 3.92 -17.22
CA VAL A 167 6.88 4.61 -16.06
C VAL A 167 6.66 6.07 -16.41
N ALA A 168 5.42 6.52 -16.30
CA ALA A 168 5.07 7.93 -16.16
C ALA A 168 4.61 8.11 -14.71
N PRO A 169 5.54 8.30 -13.74
CA PRO A 169 5.20 8.15 -12.32
C PRO A 169 4.19 9.20 -11.86
N GLY A 170 4.25 10.43 -12.39
CA GLY A 170 3.24 11.45 -12.14
C GLY A 170 1.84 11.03 -12.59
N GLU A 171 1.72 10.58 -13.85
CA GLU A 171 0.45 10.09 -14.38
C GLU A 171 -0.06 8.86 -13.62
N SER A 172 0.83 7.92 -13.29
CA SER A 172 0.49 6.67 -12.63
C SER A 172 -0.04 6.90 -11.21
N LEU A 173 0.65 7.74 -10.43
CA LEU A 173 0.29 8.08 -9.06
C LEU A 173 -1.04 8.84 -9.02
N SER A 174 -1.21 9.88 -9.84
CA SER A 174 -2.49 10.60 -9.89
C SER A 174 -3.64 9.73 -10.43
N ALA A 175 -3.36 8.79 -11.35
CA ALA A 175 -4.36 7.84 -11.84
C ALA A 175 -4.84 6.84 -10.78
N MET A 176 -4.19 6.74 -9.61
CA MET A 176 -4.69 5.94 -8.49
C MET A 176 -5.89 6.59 -7.81
N LEU A 177 -6.00 7.93 -7.80
CA LEU A 177 -7.00 8.68 -7.03
C LEU A 177 -8.45 8.15 -7.19
N PRO A 178 -8.94 7.77 -8.39
CA PRO A 178 -10.28 7.22 -8.54
C PRO A 178 -10.53 5.90 -7.79
N PHE A 179 -9.47 5.18 -7.42
CA PHE A 179 -9.49 3.87 -6.74
C PHE A 179 -9.22 3.96 -5.23
N LEU A 180 -8.99 5.16 -4.68
CA LEU A 180 -8.72 5.38 -3.27
C LEU A 180 -9.92 6.01 -2.56
N ALA A 181 -10.22 5.53 -1.36
CA ALA A 181 -11.11 6.21 -0.43
C ALA A 181 -10.24 7.05 0.51
N LEU A 182 -10.20 8.37 0.31
CA LEU A 182 -9.35 9.27 1.09
C LEU A 182 -10.17 10.17 2.03
N GLU A 183 -11.28 10.71 1.55
CA GLU A 183 -12.16 11.60 2.34
C GLU A 183 -13.60 11.52 1.81
N PRO A 184 -14.59 11.09 2.61
CA PRO A 184 -14.45 10.37 3.88
C PRO A 184 -13.98 8.91 3.67
N VAL A 185 -13.24 8.36 4.63
CA VAL A 185 -12.90 6.93 4.67
C VAL A 185 -13.92 6.21 5.53
N THR A 186 -14.86 5.53 4.89
CA THR A 186 -15.88 4.69 5.53
C THR A 186 -15.90 3.32 4.84
N PRO A 187 -16.49 2.30 5.48
CA PRO A 187 -16.67 0.98 4.86
C PRO A 187 -17.36 1.05 3.49
N GLU A 188 -18.36 1.93 3.33
CA GLU A 188 -19.08 2.13 2.08
C GLU A 188 -18.19 2.75 1.00
N THR A 189 -17.43 3.81 1.34
CA THR A 189 -16.55 4.43 0.35
C THR A 189 -15.41 3.50 -0.03
N LEU A 190 -14.87 2.73 0.91
CA LEU A 190 -13.87 1.70 0.64
C LEU A 190 -14.42 0.60 -0.29
N ALA A 191 -15.61 0.06 -0.01
CA ALA A 191 -16.26 -0.93 -0.84
C ALA A 191 -16.55 -0.42 -2.27
N GLU A 192 -17.00 0.83 -2.41
CA GLU A 192 -17.24 1.47 -3.72
C GLU A 192 -15.94 1.57 -4.54
N ARG A 193 -14.84 1.97 -3.89
CA ARG A 193 -13.53 2.11 -4.55
C ARG A 193 -12.93 0.75 -4.89
N TYR A 194 -13.12 -0.23 -4.02
CA TYR A 194 -12.68 -1.59 -4.26
C TYR A 194 -13.41 -2.24 -5.44
N GLN A 195 -14.70 -1.97 -5.62
CA GLN A 195 -15.44 -2.41 -6.82
C GLN A 195 -14.73 -1.97 -8.11
N ARG A 196 -14.23 -0.73 -8.17
CA ARG A 196 -13.52 -0.22 -9.36
C ARG A 196 -12.23 -1.01 -9.61
N GLN A 197 -11.53 -1.40 -8.55
CA GLN A 197 -10.33 -2.23 -8.66
C GLN A 197 -10.66 -3.66 -9.11
N VAL A 198 -11.71 -4.27 -8.57
CA VAL A 198 -12.15 -5.61 -8.96
C VAL A 198 -12.59 -5.63 -10.42
N ARG A 199 -13.35 -4.61 -10.86
CA ARG A 199 -13.74 -4.44 -12.26
C ARG A 199 -12.52 -4.31 -13.17
N LEU A 200 -11.56 -3.46 -12.80
CA LEU A 200 -10.35 -3.24 -13.60
C LEU A 200 -9.50 -4.52 -13.72
N LYS A 201 -9.30 -5.26 -12.61
CA LYS A 201 -8.41 -6.42 -12.57
C LYS A 201 -9.02 -7.71 -13.12
N HIS A 202 -10.33 -7.91 -12.90
CA HIS A 202 -10.99 -9.20 -13.11
C HIS A 202 -12.17 -9.13 -14.09
N GLY A 203 -12.50 -7.95 -14.61
CA GLY A 203 -13.62 -7.78 -15.55
C GLY A 203 -15.00 -7.98 -14.93
N VAL A 204 -15.10 -8.09 -13.60
CA VAL A 204 -16.39 -8.20 -12.90
C VAL A 204 -17.12 -6.87 -12.96
N GLU A 205 -18.34 -6.88 -13.48
CA GLU A 205 -19.12 -5.64 -13.64
C GLU A 205 -19.40 -4.96 -12.29
N ALA A 206 -19.83 -5.72 -11.28
CA ALA A 206 -20.13 -5.19 -9.95
C ALA A 206 -19.93 -6.26 -8.86
N ILE A 207 -19.53 -5.82 -7.67
CA ILE A 207 -19.46 -6.65 -6.46
C ILE A 207 -20.69 -6.40 -5.58
N HIS A 208 -20.87 -7.19 -4.54
CA HIS A 208 -21.90 -6.96 -3.52
C HIS A 208 -21.45 -5.86 -2.54
N THR A 209 -21.51 -4.57 -2.96
CA THR A 209 -20.90 -3.45 -2.21
C THR A 209 -21.43 -3.27 -0.78
N ALA A 210 -22.71 -3.52 -0.53
CA ALA A 210 -23.27 -3.44 0.82
C ALA A 210 -22.71 -4.55 1.73
N GLU A 211 -22.58 -5.78 1.20
CA GLU A 211 -21.99 -6.89 1.92
C GLU A 211 -20.48 -6.72 2.11
N ALA A 212 -19.81 -6.11 1.13
CA ALA A 212 -18.41 -5.70 1.20
C ALA A 212 -18.18 -4.70 2.34
N ALA A 213 -19.02 -3.65 2.44
CA ALA A 213 -18.95 -2.68 3.52
C ALA A 213 -19.17 -3.34 4.89
N ALA A 214 -20.20 -4.20 5.02
CA ALA A 214 -20.46 -4.94 6.25
C ALA A 214 -19.28 -5.87 6.64
N LEU A 215 -18.63 -6.51 5.66
CA LEU A 215 -17.46 -7.35 5.90
C LEU A 215 -16.25 -6.53 6.37
N ILE A 216 -16.02 -5.33 5.82
CA ILE A 216 -14.98 -4.39 6.30
C ILE A 216 -15.23 -4.05 7.77
N GLU A 217 -16.47 -3.76 8.16
CA GLU A 217 -16.81 -3.45 9.56
C GLU A 217 -16.58 -4.62 10.51
N GLU A 218 -17.04 -5.80 10.11
CA GLU A 218 -16.88 -7.03 10.88
C GLU A 218 -15.40 -7.34 11.12
N ILE A 219 -14.59 -7.28 10.05
CA ILE A 219 -13.16 -7.54 10.16
C ILE A 219 -12.48 -6.46 11.00
N ALA A 220 -12.85 -5.19 10.84
CA ALA A 220 -12.30 -4.09 11.65
C ALA A 220 -12.53 -4.35 13.15
N ALA A 221 -13.75 -4.73 13.54
CA ALA A 221 -14.06 -5.08 14.92
C ALA A 221 -13.25 -6.30 15.40
N ALA A 222 -13.07 -7.31 14.55
CA ALA A 222 -12.33 -8.51 14.88
C ALA A 222 -10.83 -8.25 15.08
N ILE A 223 -10.19 -7.43 14.23
CA ILE A 223 -8.74 -7.19 14.25
C ILE A 223 -8.32 -6.04 15.17
N GLN A 224 -9.22 -5.10 15.49
CA GLN A 224 -8.93 -3.90 16.29
C GLN A 224 -8.15 -4.19 17.59
N PRO A 225 -8.41 -5.28 18.34
CA PRO A 225 -7.65 -5.57 19.57
C PRO A 225 -6.15 -5.84 19.36
N ARG A 226 -5.73 -6.20 18.13
CA ARG A 226 -4.37 -6.68 17.83
C ARG A 226 -3.67 -6.00 16.66
N CYS A 227 -4.40 -5.31 15.78
CA CYS A 227 -3.80 -4.67 14.60
C CYS A 227 -2.76 -3.59 14.95
N TRP A 228 -2.90 -2.94 16.11
CA TRP A 228 -1.94 -1.96 16.57
C TRP A 228 -0.61 -2.59 17.00
N ALA A 229 -0.66 -3.76 17.65
CA ALA A 229 0.54 -4.51 17.99
C ALA A 229 1.27 -4.96 16.72
N PHE A 230 0.53 -5.49 15.73
CA PHE A 230 1.08 -5.80 14.41
C PHE A 230 1.80 -4.60 13.78
N LEU A 231 1.17 -3.43 13.75
CA LEU A 231 1.80 -2.23 13.20
C LEU A 231 3.03 -1.81 14.01
N GLU A 232 3.00 -1.87 15.34
CA GLU A 232 4.16 -1.53 16.15
C GLU A 232 5.34 -2.48 15.92
N ASP A 233 5.08 -3.79 15.90
CA ASP A 233 6.09 -4.83 15.67
C ASP A 233 6.69 -4.70 14.27
N ALA A 234 5.86 -4.69 13.23
CA ALA A 234 6.32 -4.58 11.84
C ALA A 234 7.10 -3.28 11.60
N LEU A 235 6.63 -2.13 12.12
CA LEU A 235 7.35 -0.87 11.99
C LEU A 235 8.65 -0.84 12.82
N GLY A 236 8.71 -1.58 13.93
CA GLY A 236 9.94 -1.81 14.69
C GLY A 236 11.00 -2.50 13.85
N ASP A 237 10.64 -3.63 13.24
CA ASP A 237 11.54 -4.43 12.40
C ASP A 237 11.99 -3.65 11.15
N ILE A 238 11.06 -2.94 10.49
CA ILE A 238 11.39 -2.09 9.33
C ILE A 238 12.36 -0.98 9.76
N ARG A 239 12.12 -0.32 10.90
CA ARG A 239 13.00 0.74 11.40
C ARG A 239 14.41 0.22 11.69
N GLU A 240 14.53 -0.93 12.35
CA GLU A 240 15.84 -1.54 12.62
C GLU A 240 16.58 -1.84 11.32
N MET A 241 15.89 -2.41 10.33
CA MET A 241 16.45 -2.64 9.00
C MET A 241 16.91 -1.34 8.35
N LEU A 242 16.08 -0.30 8.30
CA LEU A 242 16.43 0.98 7.67
C LEU A 242 17.69 1.60 8.30
N HIS A 243 17.85 1.53 9.63
CA HIS A 243 19.04 2.01 10.32
C HIS A 243 20.28 1.14 10.08
N ARG A 244 20.12 -0.20 10.18
CA ARG A 244 21.22 -1.15 9.97
C ARG A 244 21.83 -1.02 8.57
N GLU A 245 20.99 -0.81 7.56
CA GLU A 245 21.43 -0.63 6.16
C GLU A 245 21.87 0.82 5.84
N GLY A 246 21.75 1.75 6.80
CA GLY A 246 22.13 3.16 6.62
C GLY A 246 21.25 3.93 5.63
N TRP A 247 20.01 3.49 5.42
CA TRP A 247 19.07 4.16 4.51
C TRP A 247 18.40 5.38 5.13
N VAL A 248 18.37 5.43 6.46
CA VAL A 248 17.92 6.58 7.26
C VAL A 248 18.96 6.89 8.34
N VAL A 249 19.09 8.17 8.67
CA VAL A 249 20.00 8.67 9.72
C VAL A 249 19.21 8.90 11.00
#